data_AF-R4G2A0-F1
#
_entry.id   AF-R4G2A0-F1
#
_cell.length_a   1.000
_cell.length_b   1.000
_cell.length_c   1.000
_cell.angle_alpha   90.00
_cell.angle_beta   90.00
_cell.angle_gamma   90.00
#
_symmetry.space_group_name_H-M   'P 1'
#
loop_
_entity.id
_entity.type
_entity.pdbx_description
1 polymer ?
#
loop_
_entity_poly.entity_id
_entity_poly.type
_entity_poly.pdbx_seq_one_letter_code
_entity_poly.pdbx_strand_id
1 'polypeptide(L)'
;MQLTNDELAMLILHMSIMRKEIKKALKRNYGFLEGKKKMNVYDSILDKITSFNEKKLVHDISLDDDELGMLHAFLSSYTVEIERQAQKENINVENSEVFQLLSHILSKVEGMQIAKMC
;
A
#
# COMPACT_ATOMS: atom_id res chain seq x y z
N MET A 1 -12.20 1.46 -5.04
CA MET A 1 -11.66 2.50 -4.14
C MET A 1 -11.48 3.79 -4.91
N GLN A 2 -11.71 4.95 -4.30
CA GLN A 2 -11.43 6.25 -4.91
C GLN A 2 -10.19 6.89 -4.30
N LEU A 3 -9.20 7.17 -5.15
CA LEU A 3 -7.94 7.81 -4.75
C LEU A 3 -7.71 9.10 -5.53
N THR A 4 -7.18 10.10 -4.85
CA THR A 4 -6.68 11.34 -5.45
C THR A 4 -5.33 11.13 -6.13
N ASN A 5 -4.86 12.12 -6.91
CA ASN A 5 -3.53 12.08 -7.52
C ASN A 5 -2.42 11.96 -6.46
N ASP A 6 -2.52 12.68 -5.36
CA ASP A 6 -1.50 12.68 -4.30
C ASP A 6 -1.44 11.32 -3.59
N GLU A 7 -2.60 10.73 -3.30
CA GLU A 7 -2.69 9.39 -2.71
C GLU A 7 -2.11 8.31 -3.63
N LEU A 8 -2.39 8.40 -4.93
CA LEU A 8 -1.82 7.48 -5.93
C LEU A 8 -0.32 7.66 -6.06
N ALA A 9 0.16 8.90 -6.20
CA ALA A 9 1.58 9.20 -6.30
C ALA A 9 2.34 8.66 -5.08
N MET A 10 1.77 8.85 -3.88
CA MET A 10 2.35 8.35 -2.64
C MET A 10 2.43 6.81 -2.63
N LEU A 11 1.34 6.13 -2.99
CA LEU A 11 1.32 4.66 -3.10
C LEU A 11 2.34 4.14 -4.11
N ILE A 12 2.36 4.71 -5.32
CA ILE A 12 3.28 4.30 -6.39
C ILE A 12 4.72 4.44 -5.91
N LEU A 13 5.07 5.59 -5.33
CA LEU A 13 6.42 5.87 -4.86
C LEU A 13 6.86 4.87 -3.79
N HIS A 14 6.08 4.75 -2.72
CA HIS A 14 6.45 3.92 -1.58
C HIS A 14 6.41 2.42 -1.89
N MET A 15 5.42 1.96 -2.68
CA MET A 15 5.39 0.56 -3.11
C MET A 15 6.57 0.24 -4.03
N SER A 16 6.94 1.14 -4.93
CA SER A 16 8.07 0.95 -5.83
C SER A 16 9.41 0.87 -5.08
N ILE A 17 9.62 1.73 -4.08
CA ILE A 17 10.81 1.73 -3.22
C ILE A 17 10.86 0.42 -2.41
N MET A 18 9.75 0.03 -1.80
CA MET A 18 9.70 -1.13 -0.90
C MET A 18 9.69 -2.48 -1.62
N ARG A 19 9.45 -2.50 -2.94
CA ARG A 19 9.32 -3.72 -3.75
C ARG A 19 10.41 -4.76 -3.50
N LYS A 20 11.69 -4.35 -3.44
CA LYS A 20 12.82 -5.27 -3.22
C LYS A 20 12.77 -5.90 -1.82
N GLU A 21 12.45 -5.11 -0.80
CA GLU A 21 12.38 -5.59 0.58
C GLU A 21 11.14 -6.46 0.81
N ILE A 22 10.01 -6.10 0.23
CA ILE A 22 8.80 -6.94 0.22
C ILE A 22 9.08 -8.28 -0.45
N LYS A 23 9.75 -8.30 -1.61
CA LYS A 23 10.14 -9.55 -2.28
C LYS A 23 10.99 -10.46 -1.37
N LYS A 24 11.96 -9.89 -0.65
CA LYS A 24 12.80 -10.63 0.30
C LYS A 24 11.97 -11.16 1.47
N ALA A 25 11.08 -10.34 2.03
CA ALA A 25 10.20 -10.72 3.14
C ALA A 25 9.25 -11.84 2.74
N LEU A 26 8.59 -11.73 1.59
CA LEU A 26 7.67 -12.74 1.08
C LEU A 26 8.37 -14.09 0.83
N LYS A 27 9.56 -14.07 0.21
CA LYS A 27 10.35 -15.30 -0.01
C LYS A 27 10.76 -15.95 1.32
N ARG A 28 11.07 -15.16 2.35
CA ARG A 28 11.46 -15.65 3.68
C ARG A 28 10.28 -16.29 4.41
N ASN A 29 9.11 -15.66 4.35
CA ASN A 29 7.95 -16.07 5.15
C ASN A 29 7.14 -17.20 4.49
N TYR A 30 7.09 -17.26 3.16
CA TYR A 30 6.25 -18.21 2.42
C TYR A 30 7.04 -19.19 1.53
N GLY A 31 8.37 -19.06 1.48
CA GLY A 31 9.21 -19.84 0.57
C GLY A 31 9.18 -19.32 -0.88
N PHE A 32 9.88 -20.01 -1.78
CA PHE A 32 10.11 -19.51 -3.14
C PHE A 32 8.84 -19.44 -4.01
N LEU A 33 8.06 -20.53 -4.06
CA LEU A 33 6.90 -20.63 -4.95
C LEU A 33 5.76 -19.72 -4.49
N GLU A 34 5.36 -19.82 -3.22
CA GLU A 34 4.27 -19.03 -2.67
C GLU A 34 4.65 -17.55 -2.53
N GLY A 35 5.92 -17.27 -2.16
CA GLY A 35 6.46 -15.91 -2.18
C GLY A 35 6.41 -15.28 -3.58
N LYS A 36 6.63 -16.06 -4.65
CA LYS A 36 6.49 -15.57 -6.03
C LYS A 36 5.04 -15.24 -6.37
N LYS A 37 4.08 -16.06 -5.99
CA LYS A 37 2.65 -15.77 -6.23
C LYS A 37 2.22 -14.47 -5.53
N LYS A 38 2.58 -14.32 -4.26
CA LYS A 38 2.29 -13.09 -3.50
C LYS A 38 2.99 -11.86 -4.08
N MET A 39 4.21 -12.03 -4.60
CA MET A 39 4.91 -10.95 -5.30
C MET A 39 4.16 -10.53 -6.58
N ASN A 40 3.57 -11.47 -7.32
CA ASN A 40 2.78 -11.14 -8.50
C ASN A 40 1.52 -10.34 -8.14
N VAL A 41 0.87 -10.63 -7.00
CA VAL A 41 -0.26 -9.82 -6.50
C VAL A 41 0.21 -8.40 -6.18
N TYR A 42 1.37 -8.26 -5.51
CA TYR A 42 1.97 -6.96 -5.24
C TYR A 42 2.27 -6.17 -6.52
N ASP A 43 2.84 -6.83 -7.53
CA ASP A 43 3.12 -6.23 -8.83
C ASP A 43 1.83 -5.88 -9.59
N SER A 44 0.78 -6.69 -9.51
CA SER A 44 -0.54 -6.40 -10.10
C SER A 44 -1.14 -5.10 -9.55
N ILE A 45 -1.04 -4.88 -8.24
CA ILE A 45 -1.47 -3.63 -7.61
C ILE A 45 -0.70 -2.45 -8.20
N LEU A 46 0.63 -2.55 -8.25
CA LEU A 46 1.49 -1.53 -8.85
C LEU A 46 1.07 -1.22 -10.29
N ASP A 47 0.87 -2.23 -11.14
CA ASP A 47 0.47 -2.03 -12.54
C ASP A 47 -0.88 -1.30 -12.65
N LYS A 48 -1.85 -1.66 -11.79
CA LYS A 48 -3.17 -1.02 -11.74
C LYS A 48 -3.10 0.43 -11.30
N ILE A 49 -2.30 0.74 -10.28
CA ILE A 49 -2.20 2.12 -9.77
C ILE A 49 -1.31 3.00 -10.65
N THR A 50 -0.38 2.44 -11.42
CA THR A 50 0.52 3.21 -12.29
C THR A 50 -0.15 3.60 -13.61
N SER A 51 -1.23 2.92 -14.01
CA SER A 51 -1.95 3.15 -15.27
C SER A 51 -2.98 4.30 -15.19
N PHE A 52 -2.73 5.33 -14.38
CA PHE A 52 -3.70 6.41 -14.11
C PHE A 52 -3.56 7.60 -15.07
N ASN A 53 -4.67 8.30 -15.31
CA ASN A 53 -4.71 9.49 -16.17
C ASN A 53 -4.63 10.75 -15.31
N GLU A 54 -3.46 11.38 -15.21
CA GLU A 54 -3.18 12.58 -14.39
C GLU A 54 -4.21 13.72 -14.53
N LYS A 55 -4.97 13.78 -15.64
CA LYS A 55 -6.04 14.77 -15.85
C LYS A 55 -7.28 14.57 -14.97
N LYS A 56 -7.45 13.39 -14.35
CA LYS A 56 -8.54 13.14 -13.39
C LYS A 56 -8.10 13.54 -11.99
N LEU A 57 -8.98 14.20 -11.24
CA LEU A 57 -8.75 14.55 -9.83
C LEU A 57 -8.93 13.35 -8.90
N VAL A 58 -9.78 12.41 -9.29
CA VAL A 58 -10.10 11.19 -8.53
C VAL A 58 -10.11 10.00 -9.48
N HIS A 59 -9.57 8.88 -9.01
CA HIS A 59 -9.41 7.64 -9.76
C HIS A 59 -10.10 6.48 -9.06
N ASP A 60 -10.94 5.79 -9.81
CA ASP A 60 -11.55 4.54 -9.38
C ASP A 60 -10.57 3.38 -9.61
N ILE A 61 -10.01 2.87 -8.52
CA ILE A 61 -9.13 1.70 -8.52
C ILE A 61 -9.95 0.46 -8.15
N SER A 62 -9.95 -0.53 -9.04
CA SER A 62 -10.62 -1.81 -8.86
C SER A 62 -9.62 -2.88 -8.42
N LEU A 63 -9.73 -3.30 -7.16
CA LEU A 63 -8.90 -4.35 -6.56
C LEU A 63 -9.77 -5.58 -6.26
N ASP A 64 -9.25 -6.76 -6.59
CA ASP A 64 -9.82 -8.03 -6.12
C ASP A 64 -9.50 -8.28 -4.64
N ASP A 65 -9.95 -9.41 -4.09
CA ASP A 65 -9.78 -9.71 -2.66
C ASP A 65 -8.32 -9.97 -2.27
N ASP A 66 -7.54 -10.62 -3.14
CA ASP A 66 -6.12 -10.88 -2.90
C ASP A 66 -5.31 -9.58 -2.94
N GLU A 67 -5.60 -8.72 -3.90
CA GLU A 67 -4.99 -7.41 -4.04
C GLU A 67 -5.36 -6.47 -2.89
N LEU A 68 -6.63 -6.44 -2.49
CA LEU A 68 -7.08 -5.65 -1.35
C LEU A 68 -6.42 -6.13 -0.05
N GLY A 69 -6.34 -7.44 0.15
CA GLY A 69 -5.66 -8.05 1.29
C GLY A 69 -4.16 -7.75 1.31
N MET A 70 -3.49 -7.82 0.16
CA MET A 70 -2.07 -7.49 0.01
C MET A 70 -1.80 -6.00 0.27
N LEU A 71 -2.64 -5.10 -0.28
CA LEU A 71 -2.50 -3.67 -0.07
C LEU A 71 -2.72 -3.29 1.39
N HIS A 72 -3.73 -3.86 2.04
CA HIS A 72 -3.96 -3.71 3.48
C HIS A 72 -2.72 -4.15 4.27
N ALA A 73 -2.26 -5.39 4.06
CA ALA A 73 -1.10 -5.93 4.78
C ALA A 73 0.16 -5.08 4.58
N PHE A 74 0.38 -4.56 3.37
CA PHE A 74 1.46 -3.62 3.09
C PHE A 74 1.29 -2.33 3.90
N LEU A 75 0.15 -1.64 3.78
CA LEU A 75 -0.08 -0.35 4.43
C LEU A 75 -0.04 -0.45 5.97
N SER A 76 -0.69 -1.46 6.56
CA SER A 76 -0.69 -1.66 8.02
C SER A 76 0.71 -1.95 8.55
N SER A 77 1.51 -2.76 7.86
CA SER A 77 2.89 -3.03 8.29
C SER A 77 3.82 -1.85 8.06
N TYR A 78 3.61 -1.12 6.96
CA TYR A 78 4.48 -0.03 6.56
C TYR A 78 4.29 1.22 7.41
N THR A 79 3.05 1.59 7.73
CA THR A 79 2.74 2.72 8.62
C THR A 79 3.36 2.52 10.00
N VAL A 80 3.24 1.33 10.59
CA VAL A 80 3.90 0.98 11.87
C VAL A 80 5.42 1.11 11.80
N GLU A 81 6.06 0.70 10.70
CA GLU A 81 7.51 0.83 10.56
C GLU A 81 7.94 2.30 10.35
N ILE A 82 7.13 3.13 9.67
CA ILE A 82 7.37 4.58 9.58
C ILE A 82 7.31 5.22 10.97
N GLU A 83 6.28 4.95 11.77
CA GLU A 83 6.17 5.48 13.14
C GLU A 83 7.36 5.06 13.99
N ARG A 84 7.74 3.79 13.93
CA ARG A 84 8.88 3.25 14.66
C ARG A 84 10.20 3.92 14.25
N GLN A 85 10.40 4.22 12.97
CA GLN A 85 11.59 4.93 12.50
C GLN A 85 11.57 6.39 12.95
N ALA A 86 10.43 7.08 12.84
CA ALA A 86 10.29 8.45 13.32
C ALA A 86 10.58 8.57 14.82
N GLN A 87 10.09 7.63 15.63
CA GLN A 87 10.39 7.56 17.07
C GLN A 87 11.90 7.42 17.34
N LYS A 88 12.61 6.59 16.59
CA LYS A 88 14.08 6.44 16.74
C LYS A 88 14.83 7.73 16.41
N GLU A 89 14.35 8.47 15.42
CA GLU A 89 14.95 9.73 14.96
C GLU A 89 14.41 10.96 15.73
N ASN A 90 13.55 10.77 16.73
CA ASN A 90 12.86 11.84 17.47
C ASN A 90 12.08 12.83 16.56
N ILE A 91 11.51 12.32 15.47
CA ILE A 91 10.67 13.07 14.53
C ILE A 91 9.21 12.91 14.93
N ASN A 92 8.46 14.02 14.98
CA ASN A 92 7.00 13.94 15.14
C ASN A 92 6.35 13.51 13.82
N VAL A 93 5.96 12.23 13.75
CA VAL A 93 5.38 11.61 12.56
C VAL A 93 3.94 12.06 12.29
N GLU A 94 3.20 12.51 13.31
CA GLU A 94 1.79 12.89 13.18
C GLU A 94 1.60 14.09 12.26
N ASN A 95 2.61 14.97 12.17
CA ASN A 95 2.62 16.13 11.28
C ASN A 95 3.15 15.81 9.87
N SER A 96 3.57 14.57 9.61
CA SER A 96 4.08 14.17 8.30
C SER A 96 2.93 13.97 7.32
N GLU A 97 2.90 14.79 6.26
CA GLU A 97 1.92 14.66 5.17
C GLU A 97 1.95 13.26 4.55
N VAL A 98 3.15 12.66 4.43
CA VAL A 98 3.34 11.29 3.94
C VAL A 98 2.61 10.29 4.83
N PHE A 99 2.80 10.40 6.14
CA PHE A 99 2.20 9.48 7.09
C PHE A 99 0.66 9.62 7.12
N GLN A 100 0.16 10.86 7.11
CA GLN A 100 -1.27 11.13 7.07
C GLN A 100 -1.92 10.58 5.80
N LEU A 101 -1.30 10.78 4.62
CA LEU A 101 -1.80 10.25 3.37
C LEU A 101 -1.83 8.71 3.35
N LEU A 102 -0.74 8.05 3.77
CA LEU A 102 -0.68 6.58 3.83
C LEU A 102 -1.72 6.01 4.81
N SER A 103 -1.90 6.64 5.97
CA SER A 103 -2.91 6.25 6.97
C SER A 103 -4.34 6.47 6.46
N HIS A 104 -4.59 7.55 5.72
CA HIS A 104 -5.90 7.79 5.12
C HIS A 104 -6.24 6.74 4.05
N ILE A 105 -5.27 6.35 3.22
CA ILE A 105 -5.43 5.27 2.25
C ILE A 105 -5.71 3.94 2.95
N LEU A 106 -5.01 3.65 4.06
CA LEU A 106 -5.26 2.45 4.87
C LEU A 106 -6.72 2.41 5.36
N SER A 107 -7.24 3.51 5.91
CA SER A 107 -8.64 3.57 6.36
C SER A 107 -9.64 3.34 5.22
N LYS A 108 -9.36 3.83 4.00
CA LYS A 108 -10.19 3.55 2.81
C LYS A 108 -10.19 2.06 2.46
N VAL A 109 -9.03 1.41 2.56
CA VAL A 109 -8.88 -0.03 2.30
C VAL A 109 -9.61 -0.86 3.35
N GLU A 110 -9.51 -0.51 4.63
CA GLU A 110 -10.23 -1.15 5.74
C GLU A 110 -11.75 -1.02 5.55
N GLY A 111 -12.24 0.17 5.19
CA GLY A 111 -13.66 0.40 4.90
C GLY A 111 -14.18 -0.50 3.77
N MET A 112 -13.36 -0.77 2.74
CA MET A 112 -13.72 -1.70 1.67
C MET A 112 -13.74 -3.17 2.11
N GLN A 113 -12.86 -3.58 3.01
CA GLN A 113 -12.88 -4.93 3.56
C GLN A 113 -14.13 -5.18 4.40
N ILE A 114 -14.49 -4.22 5.26
CA ILE A 114 -15.72 -4.30 6.08
C ILE A 114 -16.96 -4.38 5.18
N ALA A 115 -17.05 -3.53 4.15
CA ALA A 115 -18.18 -3.53 3.23
C ALA A 115 -18.34 -4.84 2.43
N LYS A 116 -17.28 -5.63 2.25
CA LYS A 116 -17.33 -6.95 1.61
C LYS A 116 -17.73 -8.08 2.55
N MET A 117 -17.69 -7.86 3.87
CA MET A 117 -18.06 -8.84 4.89
C MET A 117 -19.52 -8.74 5.34
N CYS A 118 -20.22 -7.66 4.96
CA CYS A 118 -21.65 -7.43 5.21
C CYS A 118 -22.51 -7.83 4.01
#